data_AF-A0A4R4N963-F1
#
_entry.id   AF-A0A4R4N963-F1
#
_cell.length_a   1.000
_cell.length_b   1.000
_cell.length_c   1.000
_cell.angle_alpha   90.00
_cell.angle_beta   90.00
_cell.angle_gamma   90.00
#
_symmetry.space_group_name_H-M   'P 1'
#
loop_
_entity.id
_entity.type
_entity.pdbx_description
1 polymer ?
#
loop_
_entity_poly.entity_id
_entity_poly.type
_entity_poly.pdbx_seq_one_letter_code
_entity_poly.pdbx_strand_id
1 'polypeptide(L)'
;RVDHPGVNVPTRLAPPERWRELVDALASASTMYRYPTGEEWPFVLPSTPDERRDDIRDFVVGREPRFELVHEEWLTEPHWQFALWTDLTRAELEGLFPEPEGFTFPELEDVFRVVPVVHPWSGLGIRFDLCYRVDDGPTDWETGEWLVTAGGRMR
;
A
#
# COMPACT_ATOMS: atom_id res chain seq x y z
N ARG A 1 -12.10 0.96 -8.43
CA ARG A 1 -11.42 -0.36 -8.58
C ARG A 1 -10.57 -0.59 -7.35
N VAL A 2 -10.53 -1.79 -6.77
CA VAL A 2 -9.53 -2.10 -5.72
C VAL A 2 -8.16 -2.15 -6.37
N ASP A 3 -7.24 -1.33 -5.90
CA ASP A 3 -5.84 -1.38 -6.32
C ASP A 3 -5.13 -2.49 -5.55
N HIS A 4 -4.94 -2.28 -4.24
CA HIS A 4 -4.46 -3.27 -3.31
C HIS A 4 -5.06 -3.09 -1.91
N PRO A 5 -5.23 -4.17 -1.14
CA PRO A 5 -5.33 -4.12 0.30
C PRO A 5 -3.95 -3.96 0.94
N GLY A 6 -3.93 -3.47 2.18
CA GLY A 6 -2.74 -3.42 3.00
C GLY A 6 -3.05 -3.63 4.47
N VAL A 7 -2.01 -3.96 5.23
CA VAL A 7 -2.08 -4.03 6.70
C VAL A 7 -1.05 -3.08 7.29
N ASN A 8 -1.54 -2.14 8.09
CA ASN A 8 -0.70 -1.24 8.86
C ASN A 8 -0.54 -1.82 10.26
N VAL A 9 0.69 -2.17 10.62
CA VAL A 9 1.06 -2.81 11.88
C VAL A 9 1.71 -1.77 12.78
N PRO A 10 1.09 -1.43 13.92
CA PRO A 10 1.70 -0.55 14.91
C PRO A 10 3.08 -1.04 15.35
N THR A 11 4.08 -0.16 15.37
CA THR A 11 5.43 -0.51 15.86
C THR A 11 5.42 -1.01 17.30
N ARG A 12 4.47 -0.52 18.11
CA ARG A 12 4.27 -0.98 19.49
C ARG A 12 3.81 -2.45 19.60
N LEU A 13 3.18 -2.99 18.55
CA LEU A 13 2.71 -4.38 18.50
C LEU A 13 3.73 -5.30 17.82
N ALA A 14 4.53 -4.76 16.89
CA ALA A 14 5.60 -5.49 16.24
C ALA A 14 6.93 -4.71 16.37
N PRO A 15 7.65 -4.83 17.50
CA PRO A 15 8.99 -4.24 17.62
C PRO A 15 9.93 -4.69 16.49
N PRO A 16 11.04 -3.98 16.23
CA PRO A 16 11.88 -4.19 15.05
C PRO A 16 12.31 -5.63 14.76
N GLU A 17 12.56 -6.46 15.78
CA GLU A 17 12.85 -7.89 15.62
C GLU A 17 11.64 -8.66 15.07
N ARG A 18 10.45 -8.42 15.64
CA ARG A 18 9.20 -9.08 15.22
C ARG A 18 8.74 -8.59 13.85
N TRP A 19 8.92 -7.31 13.57
CA TRP A 19 8.66 -6.75 12.24
C TRP A 19 9.53 -7.45 11.19
N ARG A 20 10.84 -7.57 11.43
CA ARG A 20 11.75 -8.31 10.53
C ARG A 20 11.33 -9.76 10.35
N GLU A 21 11.01 -10.47 11.43
CA GLU A 21 10.52 -11.86 11.33
C GLU A 21 9.26 -11.98 10.45
N LEU A 22 8.31 -11.05 10.59
CA LEU A 22 7.08 -11.01 9.79
C LEU A 22 7.40 -10.74 8.31
N VAL A 23 8.21 -9.73 8.04
CA VAL A 23 8.63 -9.33 6.69
C VAL A 23 9.41 -10.45 6.01
N ASP A 24 10.37 -11.07 6.69
CA ASP A 24 11.15 -12.19 6.16
C ASP A 24 10.25 -13.39 5.84
N ALA A 25 9.28 -13.69 6.73
CA ALA A 25 8.31 -14.75 6.48
C ALA A 25 7.46 -14.48 5.24
N LEU A 26 6.93 -13.26 5.06
CA LEU A 26 6.17 -12.89 3.87
C LEU A 26 7.04 -12.87 2.61
N ALA A 27 8.24 -12.30 2.68
CA ALA A 27 9.17 -12.23 1.56
C ALA A 27 9.58 -13.63 1.08
N SER A 28 9.78 -14.59 1.99
CA SER A 28 10.10 -15.97 1.64
C SER A 28 8.98 -16.66 0.84
N ALA A 29 7.73 -16.24 1.03
CA ALA A 29 6.54 -16.83 0.43
C ALA A 29 6.03 -16.06 -0.80
N SER A 30 6.58 -14.88 -1.09
CA SER A 30 6.05 -13.96 -2.09
C SER A 30 7.15 -13.28 -2.93
N THR A 31 6.75 -12.37 -3.81
CA THR A 31 7.68 -11.51 -4.56
C THR A 31 7.50 -10.10 -4.03
N MET A 32 8.18 -9.86 -2.90
CA MET A 32 8.08 -8.66 -2.09
C MET A 32 9.28 -7.75 -2.33
N TYR A 33 9.04 -6.45 -2.38
CA TYR A 33 10.05 -5.43 -2.65
C TYR A 33 9.96 -4.33 -1.60
N ARG A 34 11.10 -3.70 -1.33
CA ARG A 34 11.16 -2.55 -0.41
C ARG A 34 10.56 -1.32 -1.08
N TYR A 35 10.04 -0.41 -0.27
CA TYR A 35 9.74 0.92 -0.78
C TYR A 35 11.06 1.66 -1.12
N PRO A 36 11.19 2.32 -2.27
CA PRO A 36 12.47 2.85 -2.75
C PRO A 36 13.11 3.94 -1.89
N THR A 37 12.30 4.71 -1.16
CA THR A 37 12.77 5.83 -0.33
C THR A 37 13.15 5.40 1.10
N GLY A 38 12.97 4.11 1.44
CA GLY A 38 13.46 3.50 2.68
C GLY A 38 12.42 3.35 3.79
N GLU A 39 11.20 3.84 3.59
CA GLU A 39 10.06 3.61 4.46
C GLU A 39 9.77 2.11 4.56
N GLU A 40 9.31 1.68 5.74
CA GLU A 40 8.98 0.28 6.05
C GLU A 40 7.59 -0.08 5.51
N TRP A 41 7.37 0.20 4.22
CA TRP A 41 6.14 -0.03 3.46
C TRP A 41 6.38 -1.00 2.28
N PRO A 42 6.90 -2.21 2.52
CA PRO A 42 7.12 -3.15 1.44
C PRO A 42 5.81 -3.63 0.78
N PHE A 43 5.92 -3.86 -0.52
CA PHE A 43 4.80 -4.27 -1.36
C PHE A 43 5.06 -5.65 -1.99
N VAL A 44 3.98 -6.42 -2.15
CA VAL A 44 3.98 -7.67 -2.91
C VAL A 44 3.49 -7.41 -4.32
N LEU A 45 4.29 -7.80 -5.30
CA LEU A 45 3.90 -7.78 -6.72
C LEU A 45 3.39 -9.16 -7.17
N PRO A 46 2.43 -9.20 -8.10
CA PRO A 46 2.02 -10.44 -8.72
C PRO A 46 3.18 -10.98 -9.57
N SER A 47 3.43 -12.28 -9.49
CA SER A 47 4.56 -12.92 -10.17
C SER A 47 4.24 -14.37 -10.52
N THR A 48 4.84 -14.83 -11.60
CA THR A 48 4.91 -16.24 -11.97
C THR A 48 5.86 -17.01 -11.05
N PRO A 49 5.81 -18.36 -11.03
CA PRO A 49 6.77 -19.17 -10.27
C PRO A 49 8.23 -18.93 -10.67
N ASP A 50 8.50 -18.64 -11.94
CA ASP A 50 9.86 -18.36 -12.43
C ASP A 50 10.33 -16.97 -12.02
N GLU A 51 9.47 -15.93 -12.08
CA GLU A 51 9.80 -14.61 -11.54
C GLU A 51 9.99 -14.65 -10.01
N ARG A 52 9.22 -15.46 -9.30
CA ARG A 52 9.46 -15.71 -7.87
C ARG A 52 10.82 -16.38 -7.64
N ARG A 53 11.38 -17.12 -8.59
CA ARG A 53 12.73 -17.68 -8.46
C ARG A 53 13.82 -16.67 -8.84
N ASP A 54 13.66 -16.00 -9.98
CA ASP A 54 14.74 -15.35 -10.72
C ASP A 54 14.59 -13.82 -10.87
N ASP A 55 13.56 -13.25 -10.23
CA ASP A 55 13.13 -11.86 -10.25
C ASP A 55 12.27 -11.43 -11.45
N ILE A 56 11.52 -10.34 -11.28
CA ILE A 56 10.69 -9.72 -12.32
C ILE A 56 11.59 -8.97 -13.31
N ARG A 57 11.32 -9.13 -14.61
CA ARG A 57 12.05 -8.44 -15.70
C ARG A 57 11.16 -7.80 -16.74
N ASP A 58 9.90 -8.21 -16.82
CA ASP A 58 8.92 -7.67 -17.75
C ASP A 58 7.93 -6.76 -17.00
N PHE A 59 7.72 -5.56 -17.53
CA PHE A 59 6.86 -4.54 -16.94
C PHE A 59 5.65 -4.31 -17.84
N VAL A 60 4.52 -4.84 -17.41
CA VAL A 60 3.25 -4.78 -18.13
C VAL A 60 2.16 -4.24 -17.22
N VAL A 61 1.21 -3.50 -17.79
CA VAL A 61 0.03 -3.02 -17.07
C VAL A 61 -0.72 -4.18 -16.42
N GLY A 62 -1.19 -4.00 -15.19
CA GLY A 62 -1.84 -5.05 -14.40
C GLY A 62 -0.90 -5.69 -13.36
N ARG A 63 0.32 -5.14 -13.22
CA ARG A 63 1.33 -5.57 -12.24
C ARG A 63 1.47 -4.59 -11.08
N GLU A 64 0.49 -3.69 -10.90
CA GLU A 64 0.36 -2.92 -9.68
C GLU A 64 0.48 -3.82 -8.44
N PRO A 65 0.97 -3.27 -7.31
CA PRO A 65 0.99 -3.99 -6.05
C PRO A 65 -0.33 -4.68 -5.73
N ARG A 66 -0.24 -5.83 -5.09
CA ARG A 66 -1.41 -6.63 -4.65
C ARG A 66 -1.55 -6.71 -3.15
N PHE A 67 -0.51 -6.35 -2.43
CA PHE A 67 -0.54 -6.26 -0.98
C PHE A 67 0.53 -5.30 -0.49
N GLU A 68 0.19 -4.50 0.50
CA GLU A 68 1.10 -3.60 1.21
C GLU A 68 1.19 -4.02 2.68
N LEU A 69 2.40 -4.03 3.24
CA LEU A 69 2.59 -4.15 4.67
C LEU A 69 3.29 -2.89 5.17
N VAL A 70 2.69 -2.19 6.14
CA VAL A 70 3.20 -0.90 6.64
C VAL A 70 3.57 -1.05 8.11
N HIS A 71 4.80 -0.70 8.48
CA HIS A 71 5.20 -0.53 9.87
C HIS A 71 4.90 0.89 10.33
N GLU A 72 3.89 1.05 11.19
CA GLU A 72 3.28 2.37 11.45
C GLU A 72 3.52 2.81 12.90
N GLU A 73 4.14 3.98 13.07
CA GLU A 73 4.54 4.49 14.39
C GLU A 73 3.39 5.14 15.15
N TRP A 74 2.46 5.77 14.43
CA TRP A 74 1.42 6.59 15.03
C TRP A 74 0.16 5.82 15.36
N LEU A 75 -0.01 4.64 14.78
CA LEU A 75 -1.15 3.78 15.08
C LEU A 75 -1.01 3.08 16.41
N THR A 76 -2.16 2.84 17.03
CA THR A 76 -2.25 2.08 18.27
C THR A 76 -2.80 0.68 18.03
N GLU A 77 -3.63 0.48 17.01
CA GLU A 77 -4.15 -0.82 16.62
C GLU A 77 -3.86 -1.13 15.16
N PRO A 78 -3.86 -2.41 14.74
CA PRO A 78 -3.67 -2.77 13.35
C PRO A 78 -4.79 -2.19 12.50
N HIS A 79 -4.45 -1.62 11.34
CA HIS A 79 -5.44 -1.16 10.39
C HIS A 79 -5.42 -2.01 9.13
N TRP A 80 -6.62 -2.38 8.66
CA TRP A 80 -6.79 -2.79 7.27
C TRP A 80 -6.96 -1.55 6.41
N GLN A 81 -6.14 -1.46 5.39
CA GLN A 81 -6.17 -0.41 4.39
C GLN A 81 -6.65 -1.01 3.08
N PHE A 82 -7.44 -0.25 2.33
CA PHE A 82 -7.76 -0.58 0.95
C PHE A 82 -7.53 0.65 0.09
N ALA A 83 -6.55 0.59 -0.80
CA ALA A 83 -6.34 1.60 -1.84
C ALA A 83 -7.36 1.37 -2.96
N LEU A 84 -8.16 2.40 -3.27
CA LEU A 84 -9.25 2.34 -4.22
C LEU A 84 -9.11 3.44 -5.27
N TRP A 85 -9.06 3.03 -6.54
CA TRP A 85 -9.21 3.97 -7.65
C TRP A 85 -10.65 4.44 -7.78
N THR A 86 -10.83 5.76 -7.89
CA THR A 86 -12.10 6.41 -8.16
C THR A 86 -12.06 7.15 -9.50
N ASP A 87 -13.24 7.42 -10.05
CA ASP A 87 -13.44 8.31 -11.21
C ASP A 87 -13.73 9.77 -10.78
N LEU A 88 -13.63 10.04 -9.48
CA LEU A 88 -13.90 11.32 -8.86
C LEU A 88 -12.66 12.21 -8.88
N THR A 89 -12.88 13.48 -9.16
CA THR A 89 -11.87 14.52 -8.99
C THR A 89 -11.56 14.75 -7.52
N ARG A 90 -10.42 15.40 -7.24
CA ARG A 90 -10.06 15.83 -5.89
C ARG A 90 -11.14 16.64 -5.19
N ALA A 91 -11.67 17.67 -5.88
CA ALA A 91 -12.71 18.52 -5.31
C ALA A 91 -13.99 17.75 -4.96
N GLU A 92 -14.35 16.75 -5.76
CA GLU A 92 -15.51 15.88 -5.47
C GLU A 92 -15.25 15.00 -4.24
N LEU A 93 -14.08 14.35 -4.16
CA LEU A 93 -13.74 13.50 -3.02
C LEU A 93 -13.61 14.30 -1.71
N GLU A 94 -12.96 15.46 -1.73
CA GLU A 94 -12.87 16.34 -0.57
C GLU A 94 -14.24 16.89 -0.15
N GLY A 95 -15.15 17.13 -1.11
CA GLY A 95 -16.52 17.54 -0.83
C GLY A 95 -17.38 16.43 -0.21
N LEU A 96 -17.15 15.17 -0.61
CA LEU A 96 -17.84 14.00 -0.03
C LEU A 96 -17.30 13.65 1.36
N PHE A 97 -15.99 13.81 1.56
CA PHE A 97 -15.29 13.47 2.80
C PHE A 97 -14.45 14.66 3.29
N PRO A 98 -15.10 15.73 3.78
CA PRO A 98 -14.40 16.89 4.35
C PRO A 98 -13.62 16.48 5.61
N GLU A 99 -12.76 17.36 6.12
CA GLU A 99 -12.15 17.11 7.43
C GLU A 99 -13.18 17.30 8.57
N PRO A 100 -13.16 16.45 9.61
CA PRO A 100 -12.20 15.36 9.87
C PRO A 100 -12.62 13.98 9.31
N GLU A 101 -13.77 13.87 8.64
CA GLU A 101 -14.31 12.60 8.14
C GLU A 101 -13.42 11.93 7.08
N GLY A 102 -12.74 12.74 6.27
CA GLY A 102 -11.59 12.34 5.48
C GLY A 102 -10.37 13.21 5.80
N PHE A 103 -9.18 12.73 5.50
CA PHE A 103 -7.93 13.48 5.68
C PHE A 103 -6.87 13.04 4.66
N THR A 104 -5.72 13.71 4.67
CA THR A 104 -4.56 13.37 3.84
C THR A 104 -3.33 13.19 4.72
N PHE A 105 -2.43 12.29 4.34
CA PHE A 105 -1.10 12.26 4.93
C PHE A 105 -0.23 13.36 4.32
N PRO A 106 0.70 13.94 5.10
CA PRO A 106 1.75 14.79 4.56
C PRO A 106 2.45 14.11 3.38
N GLU A 107 2.74 14.86 2.33
CA GLU A 107 3.41 14.41 1.08
C GLU A 107 2.57 13.51 0.16
N LEU A 108 1.39 13.07 0.60
CA LEU A 108 0.45 12.25 -0.16
C LEU A 108 -0.87 12.97 -0.47
N GLU A 109 -0.92 14.30 -0.24
CA GLU A 109 -2.13 15.10 -0.37
C GLU A 109 -2.69 15.15 -1.79
N ASP A 110 -1.81 14.95 -2.78
CA ASP A 110 -2.13 14.93 -4.20
C ASP A 110 -2.42 13.51 -4.73
N VAL A 111 -2.26 12.48 -3.89
CA VAL A 111 -2.37 11.08 -4.32
C VAL A 111 -3.74 10.50 -3.99
N PHE A 112 -4.17 10.61 -2.73
CA PHE A 112 -5.44 10.03 -2.27
C PHE A 112 -6.04 10.75 -1.06
N ARG A 113 -7.33 10.54 -0.84
CA ARG A 113 -8.06 10.93 0.37
C ARG A 113 -8.26 9.71 1.29
N VAL A 114 -7.81 9.80 2.53
CA VAL A 114 -8.00 8.75 3.54
C VAL A 114 -9.37 8.90 4.19
N VAL A 115 -10.12 7.80 4.26
CA VAL A 115 -11.47 7.75 4.86
C VAL A 115 -11.53 6.58 5.85
N PRO A 116 -11.61 6.84 7.17
CA PRO A 116 -11.86 5.81 8.16
C PRO A 116 -13.25 5.18 8.00
N VAL A 117 -13.34 3.88 8.23
CA VAL A 117 -14.59 3.13 8.16
C VAL A 117 -15.10 2.86 9.57
N VAL A 118 -16.34 3.25 9.85
CA VAL A 118 -17.02 2.91 11.10
C VAL A 118 -17.39 1.44 11.09
N HIS A 119 -16.94 0.69 12.09
CA HIS A 119 -17.19 -0.74 12.20
C HIS A 119 -17.30 -1.20 13.67
N PRO A 120 -17.87 -2.39 13.96
CA PRO A 120 -18.11 -2.84 15.32
C PRO A 120 -16.94 -3.62 15.96
N TRP A 121 -15.89 -3.95 15.21
CA TRP A 121 -14.77 -4.76 15.72
C TRP A 121 -13.80 -3.95 16.57
N SER A 122 -13.49 -4.42 17.77
CA SER A 122 -12.53 -3.77 18.67
C SER A 122 -11.09 -4.19 18.38
N GLY A 123 -10.13 -3.29 18.52
CA GLY A 123 -8.71 -3.60 18.31
C GLY A 123 -8.32 -3.69 16.83
N LEU A 124 -9.11 -3.06 15.97
CA LEU A 124 -8.94 -3.03 14.53
C LEU A 124 -9.33 -1.65 14.04
N GLY A 125 -8.57 -1.08 13.11
CA GLY A 125 -9.06 0.01 12.28
C GLY A 125 -9.30 -0.48 10.85
N ILE A 126 -10.20 0.18 10.14
CA ILE A 126 -10.37 0.00 8.71
C ILE A 126 -10.36 1.37 8.05
N ARG A 127 -9.58 1.54 6.98
CA ARG A 127 -9.59 2.77 6.17
C ARG A 127 -9.61 2.47 4.69
N PHE A 128 -10.16 3.39 3.93
CA PHE A 128 -10.05 3.44 2.49
C PHE A 128 -9.17 4.61 2.08
N ASP A 129 -8.20 4.33 1.21
CA ASP A 129 -7.34 5.33 0.62
C ASP A 129 -7.86 5.54 -0.80
N LEU A 130 -8.68 6.60 -0.98
CA LEU A 130 -9.41 6.87 -2.21
C LEU A 130 -8.53 7.70 -3.14
N CYS A 131 -7.92 7.04 -4.13
CA CYS A 131 -7.09 7.70 -5.13
C CYS A 131 -7.94 8.64 -5.98
N TYR A 132 -7.42 9.84 -6.20
CA TYR A 132 -8.03 10.81 -7.10
C TYR A 132 -7.97 10.28 -8.54
N ARG A 133 -8.91 10.72 -9.37
CA ARG A 133 -8.82 10.46 -10.81
C ARG A 133 -7.52 11.05 -11.37
N VAL A 134 -6.72 10.19 -12.00
CA VAL A 134 -5.56 10.58 -12.81
C VAL A 134 -5.97 10.42 -14.26
N ASP A 135 -5.91 11.50 -15.04
CA ASP A 135 -6.43 11.55 -16.43
C ASP A 135 -5.42 10.97 -17.46
N ASP A 136 -4.21 10.62 -17.03
CA ASP A 136 -3.12 10.16 -17.89
C ASP A 136 -2.97 8.63 -17.91
N GLY A 137 -2.41 8.10 -19.01
CA GLY A 137 -2.25 6.66 -19.29
C GLY A 137 -1.44 5.88 -18.26
N PRO A 138 -1.07 4.61 -18.55
CA PRO A 138 -0.56 3.72 -17.52
C PRO A 138 0.67 4.29 -16.81
N THR A 139 0.55 4.41 -15.50
CA THR A 139 1.61 4.98 -14.65
C THR A 139 2.64 3.91 -14.30
N ASP A 140 3.83 4.33 -13.86
CA ASP A 140 4.85 3.39 -13.35
C ASP A 140 4.28 2.49 -12.23
N TRP A 141 3.30 3.00 -11.47
CA TRP A 141 2.56 2.23 -10.47
C TRP A 141 1.89 0.99 -11.07
N GLU A 142 1.21 1.14 -12.21
CA GLU A 142 0.43 0.07 -12.84
C GLU A 142 1.30 -1.01 -13.50
N THR A 143 2.57 -0.70 -13.77
CA THR A 143 3.56 -1.67 -14.29
C THR A 143 4.41 -2.29 -13.19
N GLY A 144 4.46 -1.67 -12.01
CA GLY A 144 5.30 -2.08 -10.88
C GLY A 144 6.80 -1.84 -11.09
N GLU A 145 7.20 -1.23 -12.21
CA GLU A 145 8.61 -1.09 -12.62
C GLU A 145 9.44 -0.32 -11.60
N TRP A 146 8.91 0.81 -11.12
CA TRP A 146 9.57 1.67 -10.12
C TRP A 146 10.00 0.89 -8.88
N LEU A 147 9.15 -0.02 -8.41
CA LEU A 147 9.38 -0.77 -7.19
C LEU A 147 10.44 -1.85 -7.39
N VAL A 148 10.38 -2.57 -8.52
CA VAL A 148 11.36 -3.62 -8.86
C VAL A 148 12.75 -3.02 -9.07
N THR A 149 12.82 -1.91 -9.81
CA THR A 149 14.09 -1.30 -10.23
C THR A 149 14.74 -0.45 -9.14
N ALA A 150 13.96 0.27 -8.33
CA ALA A 150 14.49 1.17 -7.30
C ALA A 150 14.41 0.62 -5.88
N GLY A 151 13.38 -0.17 -5.55
CA GLY A 151 13.17 -0.71 -4.20
C GLY A 151 14.02 -1.93 -3.89
N GLY A 152 14.17 -2.81 -4.88
CA GLY A 152 14.94 -4.03 -4.74
C GLY A 152 14.21 -5.12 -3.96
N ARG A 153 14.50 -6.36 -4.37
CA ARG A 153 13.79 -7.54 -3.88
C ARG A 153 14.18 -7.92 -2.46
N MET A 154 13.17 -8.28 -1.65
CA MET A 154 13.33 -8.86 -0.32
C MET A 154 13.42 -10.40 -0.44
N ARG A 155 14.28 -11.02 0.37
CA ARG A 155 14.53 -12.48 0.36
C ARG A 155 14.72 -13.01 1.76
#